data_AF-A0A0M0HTJ1-F1
#
_entry.id   AF-A0A0M0HTJ1-F1
#
_cell.length_a   1.000
_cell.length_b   1.000
_cell.length_c   1.000
_cell.angle_alpha   90.00
_cell.angle_beta   90.00
_cell.angle_gamma   90.00
#
_symmetry.space_group_name_H-M   'P 1'
#
loop_
_entity.id
_entity.type
_entity.pdbx_description
1 polymer ?
#
loop_
_entity_poly.entity_id
_entity_poly.type
_entity_poly.pdbx_seq_one_letter_code
_entity_poly.pdbx_strand_id
1 'polypeptide(L)'
;MLEKLSDNQMLAVAVVSHVYYHRDPMSLIANSETDSGVAKLKFWVDTHSGRVTSTPLNSQVHSLLKSPRVELPHVEVPIHSIAQSNDMTMPSGRRGFVHSVLSHLVTAQWSKEVKLESIGLTSEDCKNLRSKLLTPKVTPRGTECAQQVLDNVILPVLINDMPSDSKVH
;
A
#
# COMPACT_ATOMS: atom_id res chain seq x y z
N MET A 1 3.39 17.98 -3.76
CA MET A 1 4.63 17.27 -3.36
C MET A 1 4.77 15.93 -4.06
N LEU A 2 3.65 15.26 -4.31
CA LEU A 2 3.55 13.99 -5.03
C LEU A 2 4.26 13.97 -6.40
N GLU A 3 4.24 15.07 -7.15
CA GLU A 3 4.87 15.17 -8.49
C GLU A 3 6.39 14.98 -8.50
N LYS A 4 7.06 15.20 -7.36
CA LYS A 4 8.52 15.10 -7.22
C LYS A 4 9.01 13.71 -6.85
N LEU A 5 8.09 12.78 -6.60
CA LEU A 5 8.41 11.42 -6.15
C LEU A 5 8.91 10.56 -7.32
N SER A 6 9.89 9.69 -7.02
CA SER A 6 10.32 8.64 -7.95
C SER A 6 9.18 7.67 -8.25
N ASP A 7 9.28 6.89 -9.32
CA ASP A 7 8.21 5.96 -9.70
C ASP A 7 7.96 4.89 -8.61
N ASN A 8 9.01 4.45 -7.91
CA ASN A 8 8.87 3.55 -6.75
C ASN A 8 8.14 4.21 -5.58
N GLN A 9 8.48 5.46 -5.26
CA GLN A 9 7.79 6.21 -4.22
C GLN A 9 6.32 6.47 -4.58
N MET A 10 6.03 6.77 -5.86
CA MET A 10 4.67 6.89 -6.36
C MET A 10 3.88 5.59 -6.19
N LEU A 11 4.51 4.45 -6.49
CA LEU A 11 3.92 3.14 -6.29
C LEU A 11 3.62 2.87 -4.81
N ALA A 12 4.55 3.22 -3.92
CA ALA A 12 4.35 3.13 -2.47
C ALA A 12 3.15 3.97 -2.02
N VAL A 13 3.02 5.21 -2.50
CA VAL A 13 1.85 6.06 -2.22
C VAL A 13 0.56 5.42 -2.75
N ALA A 14 0.59 4.80 -3.93
CA ALA A 14 -0.56 4.12 -4.50
C ALA A 14 -1.05 2.97 -3.61
N VAL A 15 -0.11 2.13 -3.14
CA VAL A 15 -0.41 0.99 -2.26
C VAL A 15 -0.94 1.47 -0.92
N VAL A 16 -0.26 2.43 -0.27
CA VAL A 16 -0.70 2.94 1.03
C VAL A 16 -2.05 3.64 0.92
N SER A 17 -2.30 4.39 -0.16
CA SER A 17 -3.61 5.00 -0.42
C SER A 17 -4.70 3.95 -0.57
N HIS A 18 -4.42 2.85 -1.26
CA HIS A 18 -5.36 1.73 -1.37
C HIS A 18 -5.70 1.12 -0.01
N VAL A 19 -4.69 0.90 0.84
CA VAL A 19 -4.90 0.36 2.19
C VAL A 19 -5.66 1.34 3.08
N TYR A 20 -5.29 2.64 3.04
CA TYR A 20 -5.91 3.68 3.85
C TYR A 20 -7.40 3.87 3.53
N TYR A 21 -7.77 3.85 2.26
CA TYR A 21 -9.16 3.97 1.82
C TYR A 21 -9.91 2.63 1.74
N HIS A 22 -9.26 1.52 2.10
CA HIS A 22 -9.92 0.21 2.09
C HIS A 22 -11.07 0.18 3.11
N ARG A 23 -12.19 -0.46 2.74
CA ARG A 23 -13.39 -0.54 3.61
C ARG A 23 -13.09 -1.18 4.96
N ASP A 24 -12.23 -2.19 4.94
CA ASP A 24 -11.81 -2.96 6.11
C ASP A 24 -10.31 -3.30 5.94
N PRO A 25 -9.38 -2.41 6.33
CA PRO A 25 -7.95 -2.63 6.13
C PRO A 25 -7.44 -3.90 6.81
N MET A 26 -8.06 -4.31 7.92
CA MET A 26 -7.68 -5.52 8.65
C MET A 26 -8.01 -6.80 7.89
N SER A 27 -9.06 -6.80 7.06
CA SER A 27 -9.35 -7.93 6.17
C SER A 27 -8.20 -8.25 5.20
N LEU A 28 -7.36 -7.27 4.85
CA LEU A 28 -6.21 -7.48 3.98
C LEU A 28 -5.17 -8.40 4.63
N ILE A 29 -5.04 -8.31 5.94
CA ILE A 29 -4.14 -9.12 6.75
C ILE A 29 -4.77 -10.48 7.03
N ALA A 30 -6.05 -10.51 7.38
CA ALA A 30 -6.76 -11.76 7.67
C ALA A 30 -6.85 -12.70 6.45
N ASN A 31 -6.97 -12.13 5.25
CA ASN A 31 -7.02 -12.89 4.00
C ASN A 31 -5.63 -13.14 3.38
N SER A 32 -4.55 -12.73 4.07
CA SER A 32 -3.18 -12.96 3.62
C SER A 32 -2.73 -14.40 3.90
N GLU A 33 -1.77 -14.89 3.12
CA GLU A 33 -1.05 -16.10 3.49
C GLU A 33 -0.28 -15.80 4.77
N THR A 34 -0.66 -16.48 5.84
CA THR A 34 0.01 -16.40 7.13
C THR A 34 0.84 -17.64 7.34
N ASP A 35 2.14 -17.45 7.46
CA ASP A 35 3.06 -18.51 7.88
C ASP A 35 3.83 -18.00 9.10
N SER A 36 3.82 -18.81 10.17
CA SER A 36 4.64 -18.55 11.36
C SER A 36 4.46 -17.16 11.98
N GLY A 37 3.26 -16.56 11.84
CA GLY A 37 2.93 -15.24 12.39
C GLY A 37 3.31 -14.03 11.51
N VAL A 38 3.72 -14.27 10.26
CA VAL A 38 3.98 -13.25 9.24
C VAL A 38 2.88 -13.27 8.19
N ALA A 39 2.28 -12.11 7.92
CA ALA A 39 1.27 -11.92 6.88
C ALA A 39 1.94 -11.47 5.57
N LYS A 40 1.67 -12.20 4.48
CA LYS A 40 2.13 -11.83 3.13
C LYS A 40 1.05 -11.07 2.37
N LEU A 41 1.14 -9.75 2.36
CA LEU A 41 0.22 -8.88 1.64
C LEU A 41 0.56 -8.85 0.14
N LYS A 42 -0.41 -9.26 -0.68
CA LYS A 42 -0.30 -9.29 -2.14
C LYS A 42 -1.08 -8.12 -2.74
N PHE A 43 -0.44 -7.39 -3.65
CA PHE A 43 -1.03 -6.25 -4.33
C PHE A 43 -0.84 -6.41 -5.84
N TRP A 44 -1.78 -5.88 -6.61
CA TRP A 44 -1.70 -5.79 -8.06
C TRP A 44 -1.98 -4.38 -8.51
N VAL A 45 -1.30 -3.94 -9.58
CA VAL A 45 -1.58 -2.70 -10.29
C VAL A 45 -2.27 -3.03 -11.59
N ASP A 46 -3.43 -2.43 -11.81
CA ASP A 46 -4.10 -2.41 -13.11
C ASP A 46 -3.42 -1.35 -13.99
N THR A 47 -2.71 -1.77 -15.04
CA THR A 47 -1.89 -0.87 -15.86
C THR A 47 -2.72 0.15 -16.64
N HIS A 48 -3.97 -0.19 -16.96
CA HIS A 48 -4.87 0.69 -17.69
C HIS A 48 -5.48 1.78 -16.81
N SER A 49 -5.88 1.42 -15.59
CA SER A 49 -6.55 2.34 -14.67
C SER A 49 -5.62 2.96 -13.61
N GLY A 50 -4.39 2.47 -13.48
CA GLY A 50 -3.44 2.86 -12.44
C GLY A 50 -3.89 2.50 -11.03
N ARG A 51 -4.90 1.62 -10.88
CA ARG A 51 -5.49 1.27 -9.59
C ARG A 51 -4.76 0.10 -8.94
N VAL A 52 -4.50 0.23 -7.64
CA VAL A 52 -4.03 -0.87 -6.80
C VAL A 52 -5.21 -1.68 -6.27
N THR A 53 -5.04 -3.00 -6.19
CA THR A 53 -6.00 -3.95 -5.62
C THR A 53 -5.29 -5.02 -4.81
N SER A 54 -5.96 -5.58 -3.81
CA SER A 54 -5.50 -6.67 -2.93
C SER A 54 -6.18 -8.02 -3.22
N THR A 55 -7.08 -8.07 -4.21
CA THR A 55 -7.75 -9.31 -4.62
C THR A 55 -7.26 -9.76 -5.99
N PRO A 56 -6.93 -11.06 -6.15
CA PRO A 56 -6.71 -11.64 -7.47
C PRO A 56 -8.02 -11.56 -8.27
N LEU A 57 -7.93 -11.39 -9.59
CA LEU A 57 -9.11 -11.35 -10.43
C LEU A 57 -9.83 -12.71 -10.34
N ASN A 58 -11.10 -12.72 -9.92
CA ASN A 58 -11.93 -13.88 -10.17
C ASN A 58 -12.05 -14.00 -11.70
N SER A 59 -11.41 -15.02 -12.27
CA SER A 59 -11.31 -15.27 -13.71
C SER A 59 -12.66 -15.48 -14.39
N GLN A 60 -13.76 -15.53 -13.63
CA GLN A 60 -15.11 -15.84 -14.11
C GLN A 60 -15.99 -14.64 -14.48
N VAL A 61 -15.62 -13.37 -14.21
CA VAL A 61 -16.59 -12.24 -14.37
C VAL A 61 -16.19 -11.13 -15.35
N HIS A 62 -14.99 -11.12 -15.95
CA HIS A 62 -14.65 -10.08 -16.95
C HIS A 62 -13.98 -10.66 -18.19
N SER A 63 -14.80 -11.09 -19.16
CA SER A 63 -14.39 -11.65 -20.45
C SER A 63 -14.22 -10.61 -21.57
N LEU A 64 -14.41 -9.31 -21.32
CA LEU A 64 -14.42 -8.32 -22.41
C LEU A 64 -13.17 -7.42 -22.49
N LEU A 65 -12.48 -7.18 -21.38
CA LEU A 65 -11.20 -6.47 -21.35
C LEU A 65 -10.38 -7.05 -20.20
N LYS A 66 -9.45 -7.98 -20.50
CA LYS A 66 -8.43 -8.35 -19.53
C LYS A 66 -7.54 -7.12 -19.32
N SER A 67 -7.80 -6.32 -18.28
CA SER A 67 -6.82 -5.32 -17.84
C SER A 67 -5.52 -6.07 -17.55
N PRO A 68 -4.38 -5.68 -18.15
CA PRO A 68 -3.10 -6.22 -17.71
C PRO A 68 -2.93 -5.80 -16.25
N ARG A 69 -2.96 -6.78 -15.35
CA ARG A 69 -2.65 -6.56 -13.94
C ARG A 69 -1.25 -7.09 -13.68
N VAL A 70 -0.40 -6.23 -13.14
CA VAL A 70 0.95 -6.57 -12.72
C VAL A 70 0.93 -6.84 -11.22
N GLU A 71 1.43 -8.00 -10.81
CA GLU A 71 1.62 -8.31 -9.40
C GLU A 71 2.81 -7.53 -8.84
N LEU A 72 2.59 -6.88 -7.71
CA LEU A 72 3.65 -6.19 -6.98
C LEU A 72 4.37 -7.16 -6.06
N PRO A 73 5.67 -6.94 -5.82
CA PRO A 73 6.42 -7.69 -4.82
C PRO A 73 5.71 -7.70 -3.46
N HIS A 74 5.54 -8.88 -2.87
CA HIS A 74 4.81 -9.04 -1.62
C HIS A 74 5.43 -8.20 -0.50
N VAL A 75 4.58 -7.75 0.42
CA VAL A 75 5.03 -7.14 1.67
C VAL A 75 4.75 -8.09 2.81
N GLU A 76 5.81 -8.41 3.54
CA GLU A 76 5.75 -9.23 4.73
C GLU A 76 5.55 -8.34 5.95
N VAL A 77 4.50 -8.61 6.72
CA VAL A 77 4.19 -7.90 7.96
C VAL A 77 4.27 -8.88 9.13
N PRO A 78 5.14 -8.67 10.13
CA PRO A 78 5.32 -9.58 11.26
C PRO A 78 4.21 -9.37 12.31
N ILE A 79 2.99 -9.78 11.97
CA ILE A 79 1.77 -9.53 12.76
C ILE A 79 1.88 -10.03 14.20
N HIS A 80 2.47 -11.21 14.42
CA HIS A 80 2.56 -11.76 15.77
C HIS A 80 3.50 -10.94 16.66
N SER A 81 4.66 -10.53 16.15
CA SER A 81 5.60 -9.68 16.88
C SER A 81 4.98 -8.31 17.19
N ILE A 82 4.28 -7.71 16.23
CA ILE A 82 3.56 -6.44 16.45
C ILE A 82 2.46 -6.61 17.51
N ALA A 83 1.70 -7.70 17.45
CA ALA A 83 0.64 -7.98 18.42
C ALA A 83 1.17 -8.22 19.84
N GLN A 84 2.31 -8.90 20.00
CA GLN A 84 2.94 -9.11 21.30
C GLN A 84 3.37 -7.82 21.98
N SER A 85 3.74 -6.81 21.19
CA SER A 85 4.14 -5.49 21.68
C SER A 85 2.96 -4.58 22.04
N ASN A 86 1.72 -5.03 21.86
CA ASN A 86 0.51 -4.24 22.09
C ASN A 86 -0.48 -5.00 23.01
N ASP A 87 -1.10 -4.29 23.96
CA ASP A 87 -2.21 -4.87 24.73
C ASP A 87 -3.49 -4.95 23.88
N MET A 88 -3.67 -6.07 23.20
CA MET A 88 -4.79 -6.31 22.29
C MET A 88 -6.15 -6.40 23.00
N THR A 89 -6.18 -6.54 24.33
CA THR A 89 -7.43 -6.55 25.11
C THR A 89 -8.02 -5.14 25.19
N MET A 90 -7.17 -4.12 25.18
CA MET A 90 -7.57 -2.72 25.34
C MET A 90 -7.76 -2.00 23.99
N PRO A 91 -8.72 -1.06 23.87
CA PRO A 91 -8.89 -0.27 22.65
C PRO A 91 -7.64 0.53 22.24
N SER A 92 -6.83 0.96 23.22
CA SER A 92 -5.57 1.66 22.98
C SER A 92 -4.53 0.77 22.31
N GLY A 93 -4.32 -0.45 22.81
CA GLY A 93 -3.36 -1.39 22.20
C GLY A 93 -3.81 -1.88 20.84
N ARG A 94 -5.13 -2.05 20.61
CA ARG A 94 -5.66 -2.32 19.25
C ARG A 94 -5.35 -1.19 18.26
N ARG A 95 -5.46 0.07 18.68
CA ARG A 95 -5.04 1.22 17.85
C ARG A 95 -3.54 1.24 17.61
N GLY A 96 -2.74 0.97 18.64
CA GLY A 96 -1.28 0.86 18.54
C GLY A 96 -0.82 -0.24 17.58
N PHE A 97 -1.51 -1.38 17.59
CA PHE A 97 -1.30 -2.46 16.65
C PHE A 97 -1.57 -2.03 15.20
N VAL A 98 -2.73 -1.42 14.93
CA VAL A 98 -3.09 -0.95 13.58
C VAL A 98 -2.08 0.11 13.09
N HIS A 99 -1.68 1.02 13.96
CA HIS A 99 -0.65 2.01 13.66
C HIS A 99 0.69 1.33 13.31
N SER A 100 1.13 0.39 14.12
CA SER A 100 2.40 -0.33 13.92
C SER A 100 2.43 -1.12 12.60
N VAL A 101 1.32 -1.77 12.25
CA VAL A 101 1.16 -2.44 10.95
C VAL A 101 1.26 -1.44 9.81
N LEU A 102 0.58 -0.29 9.92
CA LEU A 102 0.61 0.76 8.90
C LEU A 102 2.02 1.36 8.75
N SER A 103 2.70 1.64 9.86
CA SER A 103 4.07 2.18 9.85
C SER A 103 5.05 1.19 9.20
N HIS A 104 4.91 -0.11 9.50
CA HIS A 104 5.70 -1.16 8.87
C HIS A 104 5.44 -1.21 7.35
N LEU A 105 4.17 -1.19 6.93
CA LEU A 105 3.79 -1.22 5.51
C LEU A 105 4.36 0.00 4.77
N VAL A 106 4.22 1.20 5.33
CA VAL A 106 4.75 2.44 4.75
C VAL A 106 6.26 2.33 4.56
N THR A 107 6.97 1.93 5.62
CA THR A 107 8.43 1.80 5.58
C THR A 107 8.88 0.76 4.56
N ALA A 108 8.23 -0.41 4.55
CA ALA A 108 8.55 -1.49 3.63
C ALA A 108 8.27 -1.13 2.17
N GLN A 109 7.19 -0.39 1.88
CA GLN A 109 6.87 0.04 0.52
C GLN A 109 7.75 1.20 0.06
N TRP A 110 8.05 2.16 0.95
CA TRP A 110 8.83 3.34 0.60
C TRP A 110 10.30 3.04 0.35
N SER A 111 10.88 2.11 1.11
CA SER A 111 12.29 1.72 1.00
C SER A 111 12.57 0.68 -0.09
N LYS A 112 11.53 0.09 -0.70
CA LYS A 112 11.70 -0.98 -1.67
C LYS A 112 12.16 -0.46 -3.02
N GLU A 113 13.38 -0.81 -3.40
CA GLU A 113 13.85 -0.63 -4.76
C GLU A 113 13.35 -1.77 -5.65
N VAL A 114 12.26 -1.51 -6.36
CA VAL A 114 11.74 -2.43 -7.38
C VAL A 114 12.20 -1.94 -8.76
N LYS A 115 12.75 -2.85 -9.57
CA LYS A 115 12.93 -2.60 -11.01
C LYS A 115 11.56 -2.75 -11.68
N LEU A 116 10.83 -1.65 -11.86
CA LEU A 116 9.45 -1.65 -12.36
C LEU A 116 9.28 -2.38 -13.70
N GLU A 117 10.25 -2.24 -14.61
CA GLU A 117 10.26 -2.95 -15.89
C GLU A 117 10.33 -4.48 -15.71
N SER A 118 11.05 -4.97 -14.69
CA SER A 118 11.22 -6.41 -14.43
C SER A 118 9.94 -7.09 -13.93
N ILE A 119 9.01 -6.31 -13.36
CA ILE A 119 7.69 -6.80 -12.97
C ILE A 119 6.64 -6.52 -14.06
N GLY A 120 7.02 -5.90 -15.17
CA GLY A 120 6.12 -5.63 -16.30
C GLY A 120 5.39 -4.29 -16.24
N LEU A 121 5.83 -3.34 -15.40
CA LEU A 121 5.36 -1.96 -15.43
C LEU A 121 6.26 -1.12 -16.34
N THR A 122 5.70 -0.60 -17.41
CA THR A 122 6.40 0.29 -18.34
C THR A 122 6.42 1.73 -17.83
N SER A 123 7.25 2.58 -18.45
CA SER A 123 7.27 4.02 -18.14
C SER A 123 5.91 4.69 -18.41
N GLU A 124 5.14 4.20 -19.39
CA GLU A 124 3.81 4.74 -19.70
C GLU A 124 2.80 4.37 -18.61
N ASP A 125 2.87 3.14 -18.09
CA ASP A 125 2.03 2.72 -16.96
C ASP A 125 2.32 3.58 -15.71
N CYS A 126 3.60 3.91 -15.48
CA CYS A 126 4.02 4.77 -14.38
C CYS A 126 3.50 6.21 -14.53
N LYS A 127 3.53 6.75 -15.75
CA LYS A 127 2.93 8.08 -16.05
C LYS A 127 1.42 8.07 -15.82
N ASN A 128 0.74 7.02 -16.25
CA ASN A 128 -0.70 6.87 -16.04
C ASN A 128 -1.01 6.80 -14.53
N LEU A 129 -0.31 5.95 -13.78
CA LEU A 129 -0.42 5.85 -12.32
C LEU A 129 -0.21 7.22 -11.66
N ARG A 130 0.82 7.96 -12.06
CA ARG A 130 1.08 9.32 -11.55
C ARG A 130 -0.08 10.27 -11.83
N SER A 131 -0.58 10.31 -13.07
CA SER A 131 -1.73 11.14 -13.43
C SER A 131 -2.97 10.84 -12.59
N LYS A 132 -3.23 9.55 -12.32
CA LYS A 132 -4.37 9.12 -11.50
C LYS A 132 -4.22 9.50 -10.03
N LEU A 133 -3.03 9.37 -9.46
CA LEU A 133 -2.79 9.74 -8.06
C LEU A 133 -2.87 11.25 -7.82
N LEU A 134 -2.54 12.06 -8.82
CA LEU A 134 -2.70 13.52 -8.76
C LEU A 134 -4.16 13.97 -8.81
N THR A 135 -5.07 13.10 -9.26
CA THR A 135 -6.48 13.44 -9.43
C THR A 135 -7.30 12.92 -8.26
N PRO A 136 -7.88 13.80 -7.40
CA PRO A 136 -8.77 13.35 -6.34
C PRO A 136 -10.00 12.63 -6.90
N LYS A 137 -10.44 11.57 -6.23
CA LYS A 137 -11.57 10.76 -6.66
C LYS A 137 -12.72 10.87 -5.67
N VAL A 138 -13.84 11.40 -6.13
CA VAL A 138 -15.07 11.49 -5.34
C VAL A 138 -15.74 10.12 -5.29
N THR A 139 -16.05 9.66 -4.08
CA THR A 139 -16.79 8.42 -3.84
C THR A 139 -17.96 8.70 -2.90
N PRO A 140 -18.94 7.77 -2.79
CA PRO A 140 -20.01 7.89 -1.80
C PRO A 140 -19.53 7.97 -0.34
N ARG A 141 -18.27 7.65 -0.06
CA ARG A 141 -17.66 7.67 1.27
C ARG A 141 -16.79 8.90 1.53
N GLY A 142 -16.71 9.82 0.57
CA GLY A 142 -15.84 10.98 0.61
C GLY A 142 -14.82 10.99 -0.54
N THR A 143 -13.85 11.88 -0.42
CA THR A 143 -12.83 12.10 -1.45
C THR A 143 -11.58 11.29 -1.14
N GLU A 144 -11.23 10.37 -2.03
CA GLU A 144 -9.94 9.68 -2.00
C GLU A 144 -8.87 10.60 -2.62
N CYS A 145 -7.85 10.97 -1.84
CA CYS A 145 -6.80 11.91 -2.26
C CYS A 145 -5.42 11.39 -1.85
N ALA A 146 -4.61 10.95 -2.82
CA ALA A 146 -3.29 10.41 -2.55
C ALA A 146 -2.33 11.45 -1.95
N GLN A 147 -2.48 12.74 -2.30
CA GLN A 147 -1.70 13.82 -1.71
C GLN A 147 -2.01 13.96 -0.21
N GLN A 148 -3.27 13.79 0.23
CA GLN A 148 -3.61 13.79 1.66
C GLN A 148 -3.02 12.58 2.40
N VAL A 149 -3.00 11.40 1.77
CA VAL A 149 -2.37 10.20 2.34
C VAL A 149 -0.86 10.41 2.48
N LEU A 150 -0.21 11.01 1.46
CA LEU A 150 1.20 11.35 1.53
C LEU A 150 1.48 12.28 2.72
N ASP A 151 0.75 13.38 2.83
CA ASP A 151 1.04 14.44 3.81
C ASP A 151 0.68 14.05 5.25
N ASN A 152 -0.44 13.33 5.43
CA ASN A 152 -1.00 13.07 6.76
C ASN A 152 -0.71 11.67 7.31
N VAL A 153 -0.23 10.74 6.47
CA VAL A 153 0.01 9.35 6.86
C VAL A 153 1.45 8.95 6.57
N ILE A 154 1.89 9.04 5.32
CA ILE A 154 3.20 8.54 4.90
C ILE A 154 4.32 9.39 5.49
N LEU A 155 4.33 10.70 5.25
CA LEU A 155 5.42 11.56 5.72
C LEU A 155 5.54 11.56 7.25
N PRO A 156 4.46 11.63 8.05
CA PRO A 156 4.56 11.53 9.51
C PRO A 156 5.21 10.24 9.98
N VAL A 157 4.85 9.09 9.39
CA VAL A 157 5.49 7.80 9.68
C VAL A 157 6.98 7.85 9.33
N LEU A 158 7.31 8.35 8.13
CA LEU A 158 8.70 8.40 7.68
C LEU A 158 9.59 9.31 8.55
N ILE A 159 9.04 10.38 9.10
CA ILE A 159 9.77 11.35 9.94
C ILE A 159 9.88 10.84 11.38
N ASN A 160 8.79 10.34 11.95
CA ASN A 160 8.70 10.05 13.38
C ASN A 160 9.03 8.59 13.73
N ASP A 161 8.72 7.65 12.83
CA ASP A 161 8.76 6.21 13.13
C ASP A 161 9.87 5.46 12.38
N MET A 162 10.59 6.09 11.44
CA MET A 162 11.73 5.41 10.82
C MET A 162 12.88 5.21 11.82
N PRO A 163 13.45 4.00 11.89
CA PRO A 163 14.70 3.76 12.61
C PRO A 163 15.75 4.77 12.15
N SER A 164 16.57 5.27 13.07
CA SER A 164 17.60 6.27 12.79
C SER A 164 18.50 5.89 11.61
N ASP A 165 18.73 4.59 11.39
CA ASP A 165 19.57 4.02 10.33
C ASP A 165 18.90 3.97 8.94
N SER A 166 17.61 4.31 8.85
CA SER A 166 16.84 4.34 7.59
C SER A 166 16.35 5.74 7.22
N LYS A 167 16.72 6.76 8.00
CA LYS A 167 16.35 8.15 7.72
C LYS A 167 17.09 8.63 6.48
N VAL A 168 16.33 8.91 5.42
CA VAL A 168 16.83 9.48 4.18
C VAL A 168 17.46 10.85 4.49
N HIS A 169 18.77 10.96 4.25
CA HIS A 169 19.51 12.22 4.21
C HIS A 169 19.21 13.00 2.93
#